data_AF-A0A841PRB1-F1
#
_entry.id   AF-A0A841PRB1-F1
#
_cell.length_a   1.000
_cell.length_b   1.000
_cell.length_c   1.000
_cell.angle_alpha   90.00
_cell.angle_beta   90.00
_cell.angle_gamma   90.00
#
_symmetry.space_group_name_H-M   'P 1'
#
loop_
_entity.id
_entity.type
_entity.pdbx_description
1 polymer ?
#
loop_
_entity_poly.entity_id
_entity_poly.type
_entity_poly.pdbx_seq_one_letter_code
_entity_poly.pdbx_strand_id
1 'polypeptide(L)'
;MSDSDRRKIAAYVHLFRSGDFDAIRVMLADDVKLDLVNRLQLEGRDKIGLYFTRYAQETKWRFALGAVEGKPAMLVFDSTGPMERPAHFVLIDWSESRIIEIRDFLFAPYVLEAMDWVRLD
;
A
#
# COMPACT_ATOMS: atom_id res chain seq x y z
N MET A 1 0.16 -14.80 10.55
CA MET A 1 1.09 -13.87 9.87
C MET A 1 2.51 -14.18 10.34
N SER A 2 3.49 -14.25 9.44
CA SER A 2 4.89 -14.41 9.84
C SER A 2 5.48 -13.06 10.30
N ASP A 3 6.39 -13.06 11.27
CA ASP A 3 7.06 -11.84 11.73
C ASP A 3 7.85 -11.15 10.61
N SER A 4 8.34 -11.93 9.65
CA SER A 4 9.03 -11.42 8.47
C SER A 4 8.11 -10.54 7.62
N ASP A 5 6.90 -11.02 7.31
CA ASP A 5 5.98 -10.27 6.45
C ASP A 5 5.50 -8.99 7.13
N ARG A 6 5.24 -9.05 8.45
CA ARG A 6 4.90 -7.87 9.26
C ARG A 6 6.02 -6.82 9.20
N ARG A 7 7.29 -7.23 9.32
CA ARG A 7 8.43 -6.31 9.24
C ARG A 7 8.57 -5.65 7.87
N LYS A 8 8.38 -6.40 6.79
CA LYS A 8 8.47 -5.86 5.42
C LYS A 8 7.41 -4.79 5.18
N ILE A 9 6.16 -5.07 5.56
CA ILE A 9 5.11 -4.07 5.38
C ILE A 9 5.26 -2.89 6.34
N ALA A 10 5.75 -3.09 7.55
CA ALA A 10 6.02 -1.99 8.48
C ALA A 10 7.09 -1.04 7.91
N ALA A 11 8.15 -1.58 7.30
CA ALA A 11 9.15 -0.78 6.61
C ALA A 11 8.55 -0.03 5.40
N TYR A 12 7.74 -0.70 4.59
CA TYR A 12 7.03 -0.06 3.48
C TYR A 12 6.13 1.11 3.93
N VAL A 13 5.31 0.90 4.96
CA VAL A 13 4.45 1.95 5.53
C VAL A 13 5.28 3.10 6.10
N HIS A 14 6.42 2.81 6.74
CA HIS A 14 7.32 3.84 7.23
C HIS A 14 7.85 4.73 6.09
N LEU A 15 8.27 4.14 4.98
CA LEU A 15 8.73 4.89 3.79
C LEU A 15 7.61 5.76 3.19
N PHE A 16 6.38 5.27 3.16
CA PHE A 16 5.21 6.08 2.74
C PHE A 16 4.98 7.27 3.68
N ARG A 17 5.12 7.07 5.00
CA ARG A 17 4.95 8.14 5.99
C ARG A 17 6.06 9.18 5.94
N SER A 18 7.29 8.77 5.62
CA SER A 18 8.43 9.69 5.46
C SER A 18 8.46 10.35 4.08
N GLY A 19 7.66 9.88 3.12
CA GLY A 19 7.67 10.35 1.74
C GLY A 19 8.91 9.89 0.95
N ASP A 20 9.63 8.87 1.43
CA ASP A 20 10.82 8.33 0.76
C ASP A 20 10.43 7.34 -0.35
N PHE A 21 9.83 7.91 -1.40
CA PHE A 21 9.39 7.14 -2.57
C PHE A 21 10.55 6.61 -3.41
N ASP A 22 11.73 7.22 -3.33
CA ASP A 22 12.91 6.75 -4.05
C ASP A 22 13.43 5.45 -3.43
N ALA A 23 13.44 5.33 -2.10
CA ALA A 23 13.73 4.06 -1.44
C ALA A 23 12.71 2.97 -1.82
N ILE A 24 11.41 3.31 -1.94
CA ILE A 24 10.39 2.34 -2.38
C ILE A 24 10.67 1.87 -3.81
N ARG A 25 11.06 2.76 -4.72
CA ARG A 25 11.42 2.40 -6.11
C ARG A 25 12.56 1.39 -6.18
N VAL A 26 13.54 1.49 -5.27
CA VAL A 26 14.67 0.53 -5.19
C VAL A 26 14.20 -0.88 -4.78
N MET A 27 13.10 -0.98 -4.02
CA MET A 27 12.56 -2.25 -3.53
C MET A 27 11.71 -3.00 -4.58
N LEU A 28 11.32 -2.37 -5.68
CA LEU A 28 10.48 -2.98 -6.71
C LEU A 28 11.24 -4.06 -7.49
N ALA A 29 10.66 -5.24 -7.70
CA ALA A 29 11.16 -6.18 -8.70
C ALA A 29 11.09 -5.56 -10.12
N ASP A 30 11.91 -6.04 -11.06
CA ASP A 30 11.90 -5.46 -12.41
C ASP A 30 10.56 -5.70 -13.14
N ASP A 31 9.91 -6.84 -12.85
CA ASP A 31 8.61 -7.29 -13.35
C ASP A 31 7.45 -7.01 -12.38
N VAL A 32 7.62 -6.07 -11.46
CA VAL A 32 6.57 -5.72 -10.47
C VAL A 32 5.25 -5.39 -11.14
N LYS A 33 4.16 -5.85 -10.52
CA LYS A 33 2.78 -5.58 -10.96
C LYS A 33 2.11 -4.56 -10.04
N LEU A 34 1.38 -3.64 -10.64
CA LEU A 34 0.48 -2.73 -9.93
C LEU A 34 -0.93 -2.97 -10.44
N ASP A 35 -1.82 -3.33 -9.53
CA ASP A 35 -3.25 -3.36 -9.76
C ASP A 35 -3.89 -2.21 -8.98
N LEU A 36 -4.27 -1.15 -9.70
CA LEU A 36 -5.27 -0.21 -9.20
C LEU A 36 -6.62 -0.88 -9.43
N VAL A 37 -7.11 -1.54 -8.38
CA VAL A 37 -8.26 -2.45 -8.48
C VAL A 37 -9.45 -1.72 -9.11
N ASN A 38 -10.10 -2.38 -10.07
CA ASN A 38 -11.23 -1.83 -10.83
C ASN A 38 -10.90 -0.57 -11.67
N ARG A 39 -9.61 -0.33 -11.95
CA ARG A 39 -9.18 0.85 -12.72
C ARG A 39 -8.12 0.57 -13.77
N LEU A 40 -7.01 -0.08 -13.40
CA LEU A 40 -5.80 -0.15 -14.21
C LEU A 40 -4.87 -1.25 -13.70
N GLN A 41 -4.24 -1.98 -14.62
CA GLN A 41 -3.10 -2.84 -14.32
C GLN A 41 -1.87 -2.37 -15.08
N LEU A 42 -0.73 -2.25 -14.38
CA LEU A 42 0.58 -1.95 -14.94
C LEU A 42 1.58 -3.03 -14.56
N GLU A 43 2.54 -3.27 -15.45
CA GLU A 43 3.63 -4.22 -15.21
C GLU A 43 4.96 -3.59 -15.62
N GLY A 44 5.95 -3.76 -14.75
CA GLY A 44 7.31 -3.27 -14.89
C GLY A 44 7.59 -2.03 -14.04
N ARG A 45 8.77 -2.01 -13.41
CA ARG A 45 9.23 -0.93 -12.52
C ARG A 45 9.11 0.47 -13.12
N ASP A 46 9.39 0.63 -14.42
CA ASP A 46 9.41 1.94 -15.09
C ASP A 46 8.00 2.52 -15.24
N LYS A 47 7.01 1.66 -15.53
CA LYS A 47 5.61 2.10 -15.71
C LYS A 47 4.96 2.46 -14.39
N ILE A 48 5.33 1.76 -13.32
CA ILE A 48 4.82 2.00 -11.97
C ILE A 48 5.39 3.29 -11.38
N GLY A 49 6.42 3.87 -12.00
CA GLY A 49 7.05 5.06 -11.45
C GLY A 49 6.09 6.26 -11.23
N LEU A 50 5.09 6.43 -12.10
CA LEU A 50 4.09 7.51 -11.99
C LEU A 50 3.16 7.33 -10.77
N TYR A 51 2.95 6.10 -10.30
CA TYR A 51 2.10 5.80 -9.15
C TYR A 51 2.62 6.51 -7.88
N PHE A 52 3.90 6.34 -7.58
CA PHE A 52 4.49 6.98 -6.39
C PHE A 52 4.58 8.50 -6.52
N THR A 53 4.79 9.02 -7.74
CA THR A 53 4.76 10.47 -7.98
C THR A 53 3.39 11.07 -7.64
N ARG A 54 2.29 10.36 -7.91
CA ARG A 54 0.94 10.80 -7.53
C ARG A 54 0.74 10.80 -6.02
N TYR A 55 1.23 9.78 -5.32
CA TYR A 55 1.21 9.77 -3.86
C TYR A 55 2.04 10.91 -3.25
N ALA A 56 3.21 11.21 -3.82
CA ALA A 56 4.06 12.31 -3.36
C ALA A 56 3.41 13.70 -3.50
N GLN A 57 2.56 13.88 -4.49
CA GLN A 57 1.83 15.13 -4.73
C GLN A 57 0.59 15.28 -3.84
N GLU A 58 0.14 14.20 -3.21
CA GLU A 58 -1.15 14.15 -2.53
C GLU A 58 -0.98 14.23 -1.01
N THR A 59 -1.29 15.38 -0.43
CA THR A 59 -1.19 15.63 1.02
C THR A 59 -2.43 15.20 1.79
N LYS A 60 -3.48 14.73 1.10
CA LYS A 60 -4.73 14.30 1.74
C LYS A 60 -4.66 12.93 2.41
N TRP A 61 -3.54 12.22 2.36
CA TRP A 61 -3.47 10.84 2.87
C TRP A 61 -2.62 10.71 4.12
N ARG A 62 -3.06 9.82 5.03
CA ARG A 62 -2.28 9.30 6.15
C ARG A 62 -2.21 7.79 6.05
N PHE A 63 -1.07 7.23 6.43
CA PHE A 63 -0.78 5.81 6.28
C PHE A 63 -0.57 5.15 7.65
N ALA A 64 -1.16 3.98 7.84
CA ALA A 64 -0.92 3.17 9.03
C ALA A 64 -0.72 1.70 8.64
N LEU A 65 0.01 0.99 9.49
CA LEU A 65 0.10 -0.46 9.39
C LEU A 65 -1.24 -1.06 9.85
N GLY A 66 -1.68 -2.10 9.17
CA GLY A 66 -2.88 -2.84 9.55
C GLY A 66 -2.86 -4.27 9.05
N ALA A 67 -3.99 -4.92 9.23
CA ALA A 67 -4.30 -6.16 8.55
C ALA A 67 -5.72 -6.11 7.99
N VAL A 68 -5.92 -6.77 6.85
CA VAL A 68 -7.23 -7.00 6.21
C VAL A 68 -7.37 -8.49 5.99
N GLU A 69 -8.45 -9.11 6.47
CA GLU A 69 -8.65 -10.57 6.45
C GLU A 69 -7.44 -11.35 7.03
N GLY A 70 -6.84 -10.81 8.10
CA GLY A 70 -5.64 -11.37 8.74
C GLY A 70 -4.34 -11.26 7.92
N LYS A 71 -4.37 -10.62 6.74
CA LYS A 71 -3.19 -10.36 5.91
C LYS A 71 -2.63 -8.97 6.20
N PRO A 72 -1.31 -8.81 6.38
CA PRO A 72 -0.71 -7.48 6.53
C PRO A 72 -1.07 -6.56 5.36
N ALA A 73 -1.48 -5.33 5.68
CA ALA A 73 -1.89 -4.32 4.72
C ALA A 73 -1.40 -2.93 5.15
N MET A 74 -1.27 -2.03 4.18
CA MET A 74 -1.20 -0.60 4.45
C MET A 74 -2.62 -0.05 4.44
N LEU A 75 -3.06 0.54 5.55
CA LEU A 75 -4.33 1.25 5.65
C LEU A 75 -4.12 2.72 5.28
N VAL A 76 -4.98 3.25 4.42
CA VAL A 76 -4.90 4.64 3.95
C VAL A 76 -6.12 5.40 4.45
N PHE A 77 -5.89 6.51 5.14
CA PHE A 77 -6.91 7.36 5.75
C PHE A 77 -6.89 8.74 5.12
N ASP A 78 -8.05 9.38 5.01
CA ASP A 78 -8.12 10.81 4.71
C ASP A 78 -7.41 11.61 5.82
N SER A 79 -6.60 12.61 5.46
CA SER A 79 -5.84 13.44 6.38
C SER A 79 -6.69 14.50 7.07
N THR A 80 -7.84 14.85 6.48
CA THR A 80 -8.75 15.90 6.96
C THR A 80 -9.80 15.37 7.94
N GLY A 81 -10.07 14.06 7.93
CA GLY A 81 -11.09 13.42 8.78
C GLY A 81 -10.53 12.72 10.03
N PRO A 82 -11.39 12.11 10.87
CA PRO A 82 -10.96 11.22 11.94
C PRO A 82 -10.36 9.91 11.38
N MET A 83 -9.29 9.38 12.00
CA MET A 83 -8.67 8.08 11.62
C MET A 83 -9.46 6.88 12.18
N GLU A 84 -10.78 6.93 12.09
CA GLU A 84 -11.66 5.88 12.60
C GLU A 84 -11.90 4.78 11.58
N ARG A 85 -11.89 5.13 10.29
CA ARG A 85 -12.07 4.17 9.20
C ARG A 85 -11.11 4.49 8.04
N PRO A 86 -10.40 3.50 7.49
CA PRO A 86 -9.59 3.69 6.30
C PRO A 86 -10.49 4.03 5.10
N ALA A 87 -10.01 4.91 4.23
CA ALA A 87 -10.62 5.22 2.94
C ALA A 87 -10.43 4.05 1.96
N HIS A 88 -9.26 3.43 1.99
CA HIS A 88 -8.92 2.22 1.23
C HIS A 88 -7.70 1.55 1.89
N PHE A 89 -7.27 0.43 1.32
CA PHE A 89 -6.07 -0.29 1.75
C PHE A 89 -5.24 -0.69 0.54
N VAL A 90 -3.97 -1.02 0.81
CA VAL A 90 -3.03 -1.52 -0.18
C VAL A 90 -2.43 -2.82 0.33
N LEU A 91 -2.47 -3.85 -0.51
CA LEU A 91 -1.79 -5.13 -0.28
C LEU A 91 -0.50 -5.17 -1.06
N ILE A 92 0.54 -5.72 -0.44
CA ILE A 92 1.88 -5.84 -1.02
C ILE A 92 2.32 -7.29 -0.95
N ASP A 93 2.62 -7.88 -2.10
CA ASP A 93 3.22 -9.21 -2.16
C ASP A 93 4.72 -9.09 -2.45
N TRP A 94 5.47 -9.97 -1.79
CA TRP A 94 6.93 -9.92 -1.73
C TRP A 94 7.53 -11.23 -2.25
N SER A 95 8.62 -11.12 -3.00
CA SER A 95 9.56 -12.22 -3.23
C SER A 95 10.88 -11.85 -2.58
N GLU A 96 11.32 -12.64 -1.60
CA GLU A 96 12.47 -12.32 -0.75
C GLU A 96 12.36 -10.90 -0.15
N SER A 97 13.21 -9.96 -0.58
CA SER A 97 13.23 -8.56 -0.15
C SER A 97 12.64 -7.58 -1.19
N ARG A 98 12.11 -8.08 -2.30
CA ARG A 98 11.58 -7.27 -3.41
C ARG A 98 10.06 -7.31 -3.46
N ILE A 99 9.46 -6.18 -3.82
CA ILE A 99 8.02 -6.06 -4.06
C ILE A 99 7.72 -6.59 -5.47
N ILE A 100 6.86 -7.60 -5.56
CA ILE A 100 6.46 -8.20 -6.84
C ILE A 100 5.04 -7.81 -7.25
N GLU A 101 4.19 -7.43 -6.29
CA GLU A 101 2.83 -6.99 -6.58
C GLU A 101 2.37 -5.93 -5.57
N ILE A 102 1.67 -4.93 -6.08
CA ILE A 102 0.97 -3.90 -5.32
C ILE A 102 -0.48 -3.92 -5.78
N ARG A 103 -1.41 -4.19 -4.86
CA ARG A 103 -2.85 -4.08 -5.11
C ARG A 103 -3.41 -2.94 -4.28
N ASP A 104 -3.80 -1.87 -4.96
CA ASP A 104 -4.33 -0.66 -4.36
C ASP A 104 -5.85 -0.56 -4.60
N PHE A 105 -6.61 -0.47 -3.50
CA PHE A 105 -8.07 -0.46 -3.51
C PHE A 105 -8.66 0.97 -3.52
N LEU A 106 -7.89 2.00 -3.87
CA LEU A 106 -8.35 3.39 -3.96
C LEU A 106 -9.67 3.56 -4.76
N PHE A 107 -9.87 2.79 -5.82
CA PHE A 107 -11.09 2.82 -6.66
C PHE A 107 -12.10 1.72 -6.33
N ALA A 108 -11.86 0.94 -5.28
CA ALA A 108 -12.76 -0.10 -4.78
C ALA A 108 -12.96 -0.01 -3.24
N PRO A 109 -13.27 1.19 -2.68
CA PRO A 109 -13.36 1.37 -1.23
C PRO A 109 -14.50 0.55 -0.59
N TYR A 110 -15.53 0.19 -1.36
CA TYR A 110 -16.64 -0.67 -0.92
C TYR A 110 -16.17 -2.06 -0.46
N VAL A 111 -14.98 -2.52 -0.88
CA VAL A 111 -14.42 -3.79 -0.42
C VAL A 111 -14.21 -3.78 1.09
N LEU A 112 -13.85 -2.64 1.69
CA LEU A 112 -13.70 -2.50 3.13
C LEU A 112 -15.00 -2.68 3.92
N GLU A 113 -16.17 -2.60 3.29
CA GLU A 113 -17.47 -2.85 3.96
C GLU A 113 -17.71 -4.33 4.23
N ALA A 114 -17.08 -5.19 3.42
CA ALA A 114 -17.28 -6.64 3.48
C ALA A 114 -16.08 -7.39 4.09
N MET A 115 -15.02 -6.68 4.49
CA MET A 115 -13.78 -7.27 4.98
C MET A 115 -13.50 -6.86 6.41
N ASP A 116 -13.00 -7.79 7.20
CA ASP A 116 -12.45 -7.52 8.52
C ASP A 116 -11.10 -6.82 8.38
N TRP A 117 -10.93 -5.72 9.11
CA TRP A 117 -9.68 -5.00 9.16
C TRP A 117 -9.36 -4.51 10.57
N VAL A 118 -8.07 -4.36 10.86
CA VAL A 118 -7.58 -3.84 12.13
C VAL A 118 -6.36 -2.95 11.88
N ARG A 119 -6.29 -1.83 12.60
CA ARG A 119 -5.08 -1.01 12.64
C ARG A 119 -4.10 -1.63 13.64
N LEU A 120 -2.85 -1.77 13.23
CA LEU A 120 -1.77 -2.29 14.06
C LEU A 120 -0.90 -1.11 14.48
N ASP A 121 -0.80 -0.89 15.79
CA ASP A 121 0.06 0.14 16.38
C ASP A 121 1.54 -0.30 16.41
#